data_AF-A0A1E5V610-F1
#
_entry.id   AF-A0A1E5V610-F1
#
_cell.length_a   1.000
_cell.length_b   1.000
_cell.length_c   1.000
_cell.angle_alpha   90.00
_cell.angle_beta   90.00
_cell.angle_gamma   90.00
#
_symmetry.space_group_name_H-M   'P 1'
#
loop_
_entity.id
_entity.type
_entity.pdbx_description
1 polymer ?
#
loop_
_entity_poly.entity_id
_entity_poly.type
_entity_poly.pdbx_seq_one_letter_code
_entity_poly.pdbx_strand_id
1 'polypeptide(L)'
;MEAAKCSAATLLLLLLVHLLPPMATCHEEMKSVYVGQRLLPLRLGRPAFGPESVAFDHRGDGPYTGVSNGRVLRWRGPLRGWTEFAHNYKHETVAMCAAKKRLVVPESACGRPLGLQFHRASGDLYFADAYLGLMRVGRRGGLAEAVATEAGGAPLNFVNGVEVDQETGHVYFTDSSATFQRRYLLLLLYHTRNTAQQQHRIAPSSRSSASSFYCSPPPPSPPESGVLGAGAAPAAAPALAPAALRLLLPLRRLAPAAALTRLCRRLRLFRGRRPRASASPPPAPPPPARLIRLCAGAQCCAKKVTVERHSADYIMIIFTGDATGRLLRYDPATGATTVLASGLAFPNGVALSPDGTHLVLAETTRCRLLRHWLRGPNAGATEPFADLPGYPDNVRRAGDGDHYWVALSRDKSYLTEGTTPRSVAAVRVRAADGAVAEALRGVGNATVSEVVERPGGALWLGSVDTPYVGLFKTGI
;
A
#
# COMPACT_ATOMS: atom_id res chain seq x y z
N MET A 1 -78.84 -0.32 14.71
CA MET A 1 -78.43 -0.60 13.32
C MET A 1 -77.18 0.20 13.06
N GLU A 2 -75.99 -0.42 13.06
CA GLU A 2 -74.76 0.04 12.37
C GLU A 2 -73.56 -0.73 12.91
N ALA A 3 -73.39 -1.97 12.45
CA ALA A 3 -72.13 -2.69 12.57
C ALA A 3 -72.13 -3.76 11.48
N ALA A 4 -71.51 -3.45 10.33
CA ALA A 4 -70.93 -4.41 9.37
C ALA A 4 -70.74 -3.74 7.99
N LYS A 5 -69.91 -2.70 7.93
CA LYS A 5 -69.31 -2.23 6.66
C LYS A 5 -67.82 -1.94 6.88
N CYS A 6 -67.09 -2.93 7.39
CA CYS A 6 -65.63 -2.97 7.34
C CYS A 6 -65.26 -4.16 6.44
N SER A 7 -65.55 -4.00 5.14
CA SER A 7 -64.55 -3.77 4.09
C SER A 7 -63.87 -5.06 3.66
N ALA A 8 -64.53 -5.75 2.72
CA ALA A 8 -63.96 -6.84 1.93
C ALA A 8 -62.64 -6.43 1.22
N ALA A 9 -62.40 -5.13 1.02
CA ALA A 9 -61.15 -4.60 0.47
C ALA A 9 -59.96 -4.85 1.40
N THR A 10 -60.14 -4.88 2.72
CA THR A 10 -59.06 -5.14 3.68
C THR A 10 -58.64 -6.61 3.66
N LEU A 11 -59.61 -7.53 3.51
CA LEU A 11 -59.33 -8.95 3.34
C LEU A 11 -58.66 -9.25 1.99
N LEU A 12 -59.07 -8.56 0.93
CA LEU A 12 -58.49 -8.74 -0.40
C LEU A 12 -57.02 -8.25 -0.45
N LEU A 13 -56.70 -7.15 0.23
CA LEU A 13 -55.34 -6.64 0.34
C LEU A 13 -54.42 -7.60 1.13
N LEU A 14 -54.93 -8.20 2.21
CA LEU A 14 -54.20 -9.21 3.00
C LEU A 14 -53.97 -10.50 2.20
N LEU A 15 -54.93 -10.93 1.38
CA LEU A 15 -54.79 -12.07 0.48
C LEU A 15 -53.77 -11.82 -0.64
N LEU A 16 -53.68 -10.59 -1.17
CA LEU A 16 -52.68 -10.20 -2.17
C LEU A 16 -51.25 -10.17 -1.60
N VAL A 17 -51.06 -9.82 -0.32
CA VAL A 17 -49.74 -9.89 0.34
C VAL A 17 -49.28 -11.34 0.51
N HIS A 18 -50.20 -12.29 0.66
CA HIS A 18 -49.88 -13.73 0.75
C HIS A 18 -49.73 -14.44 -0.61
N LEU A 19 -50.07 -13.76 -1.70
CA LEU A 19 -49.86 -14.24 -3.08
C LEU A 19 -48.56 -13.75 -3.71
N LEU A 20 -47.83 -12.84 -3.05
CA LEU A 20 -46.45 -12.56 -3.42
C LEU A 20 -45.61 -13.78 -3.04
N PRO A 21 -44.91 -14.43 -3.99
CA PRO A 21 -43.94 -15.45 -3.62
C PRO A 21 -42.97 -14.82 -2.60
N PRO A 22 -42.53 -15.55 -1.57
CA PRO A 22 -41.48 -15.05 -0.72
C PRO A 22 -40.35 -14.64 -1.66
N MET A 23 -39.98 -13.36 -1.63
CA MET A 23 -38.71 -12.91 -2.16
C MET A 23 -37.68 -13.68 -1.36
N ALA A 24 -37.33 -14.86 -1.85
CA ALA A 24 -36.13 -15.55 -1.45
C ALA A 24 -35.03 -14.59 -1.89
N THR A 25 -34.65 -13.69 -0.98
CA THR A 25 -33.30 -13.16 -1.00
C THR A 25 -32.43 -14.40 -0.83
N CYS A 26 -32.05 -15.01 -1.95
CA CYS A 26 -30.93 -15.92 -2.01
C CYS A 26 -29.74 -15.07 -1.59
N HIS A 27 -29.53 -14.92 -0.28
CA HIS A 27 -28.22 -14.62 0.24
C HIS A 27 -27.40 -15.85 -0.11
N GLU A 28 -26.81 -15.85 -1.31
CA GLU A 28 -25.69 -16.72 -1.60
C GLU A 28 -24.66 -16.42 -0.52
N GLU A 29 -24.50 -17.35 0.41
CA GLU A 29 -23.53 -17.23 1.48
C GLU A 29 -22.15 -17.14 0.81
N MET A 30 -21.48 -16.00 0.99
CA MET A 30 -20.19 -15.74 0.35
C MET A 30 -19.21 -16.86 0.66
N LYS A 31 -18.80 -17.59 -0.38
CA LYS A 31 -17.86 -18.69 -0.26
C LYS A 31 -16.57 -18.19 0.37
N SER A 32 -16.06 -18.89 1.38
CA SER A 32 -14.82 -18.51 2.06
C SER A 32 -13.73 -19.58 1.87
N VAL A 33 -12.55 -19.14 1.45
CA VAL A 33 -11.36 -19.98 1.30
C VAL A 33 -10.32 -19.56 2.35
N TYR A 34 -9.93 -20.51 3.19
CA TYR A 34 -8.96 -20.27 4.26
C TYR A 34 -7.57 -20.74 3.85
N VAL A 35 -6.63 -19.80 3.82
CA VAL A 35 -5.23 -20.07 3.45
C VAL A 35 -4.51 -20.86 4.56
N GLY A 36 -4.56 -20.35 5.79
CA GLY A 36 -3.94 -21.00 6.96
C GLY A 36 -2.46 -21.31 6.75
N GLN A 37 -2.02 -22.49 7.19
CA GLN A 37 -0.63 -22.94 7.07
C GLN A 37 -0.21 -23.35 5.64
N ARG A 38 -1.12 -23.31 4.66
CA ARG A 38 -0.84 -23.69 3.27
C ARG A 38 -0.13 -22.60 2.46
N LEU A 39 0.08 -21.42 3.06
CA LEU A 39 0.84 -20.34 2.42
C LEU A 39 2.32 -20.68 2.36
N LEU A 40 2.87 -20.80 1.15
CA LEU A 40 4.29 -21.04 0.91
C LEU A 40 5.02 -19.70 0.74
N PRO A 41 5.91 -19.30 1.67
CA PRO A 41 6.60 -18.01 1.59
C PRO A 41 7.88 -18.07 0.75
N LEU A 42 7.93 -17.33 -0.35
CA LEU A 42 9.15 -17.09 -1.13
C LEU A 42 9.90 -15.89 -0.53
N ARG A 43 10.78 -16.17 0.43
CA ARG A 43 11.46 -15.15 1.23
C ARG A 43 12.41 -14.28 0.40
N LEU A 44 12.31 -12.97 0.61
CA LEU A 44 13.22 -11.98 0.07
C LEU A 44 14.54 -11.98 0.85
N GLY A 45 15.65 -11.72 0.15
CA GLY A 45 16.95 -11.49 0.79
C GLY A 45 16.94 -10.17 1.56
N ARG A 46 17.49 -10.17 2.79
CA ARG A 46 17.62 -8.92 3.57
C ARG A 46 18.55 -7.93 2.83
N PRO A 47 18.26 -6.61 2.88
CA PRO A 47 17.24 -5.94 3.69
C PRO A 47 15.87 -5.81 3.01
N ALA A 48 15.65 -6.40 1.82
CA ALA A 48 14.41 -6.21 1.07
C ALA A 48 13.20 -6.78 1.83
N PHE A 49 12.09 -6.05 1.78
CA PHE A 49 10.80 -6.44 2.33
C PHE A 49 9.67 -5.73 1.56
N GLY A 50 8.43 -6.09 1.85
CA GLY A 50 7.23 -5.45 1.33
C GLY A 50 7.01 -5.66 -0.17
N PRO A 51 6.97 -6.91 -0.67
CA PRO A 51 6.64 -7.18 -2.06
C PRO A 51 5.14 -6.94 -2.31
N GLU A 52 4.78 -5.69 -2.59
CA GLU A 52 3.38 -5.24 -2.64
C GLU A 52 2.60 -5.79 -3.82
N SER A 53 3.14 -5.63 -5.04
CA SER A 53 2.58 -6.19 -6.26
C SER A 53 3.47 -7.28 -6.83
N VAL A 54 2.81 -8.22 -7.52
CA VAL A 54 3.42 -9.39 -8.15
C VAL A 54 3.04 -9.36 -9.62
N ALA A 55 4.00 -9.59 -10.51
CA ALA A 55 3.75 -9.67 -11.94
C ALA A 55 4.45 -10.88 -12.57
N PHE A 56 3.95 -11.29 -13.73
CA PHE A 56 4.52 -12.35 -14.55
C PHE A 56 4.63 -11.84 -15.98
N ASP A 57 5.72 -12.17 -16.66
CA ASP A 57 5.88 -11.78 -18.05
C ASP A 57 5.10 -12.70 -19.01
N HIS A 58 5.08 -12.35 -20.29
CA HIS A 58 4.37 -13.09 -21.34
C HIS A 58 4.86 -14.54 -21.53
N ARG A 59 6.07 -14.89 -21.05
CA ARG A 59 6.63 -16.24 -21.12
C ARG A 59 6.24 -17.08 -19.90
N GLY A 60 5.49 -16.50 -18.96
CA GLY A 60 5.15 -17.11 -17.68
C GLY A 60 6.30 -17.10 -16.68
N ASP A 61 7.40 -16.43 -16.99
CA ASP A 61 8.51 -16.24 -16.07
C ASP A 61 8.09 -15.31 -14.91
N GLY A 62 8.70 -15.51 -13.75
CA GLY A 62 8.40 -14.77 -12.53
C GLY A 62 8.34 -15.68 -11.29
N PRO A 63 7.74 -15.20 -10.18
CA PRO A 63 7.18 -13.85 -10.01
C PRO A 63 8.24 -12.74 -10.07
N TYR A 64 7.79 -11.54 -10.47
CA TYR A 64 8.49 -10.28 -10.33
C TYR A 64 7.80 -9.44 -9.25
N THR A 65 8.55 -8.66 -8.47
CA THR A 65 7.96 -7.81 -7.42
C THR A 65 8.82 -6.59 -7.11
N GLY A 66 8.17 -5.47 -6.82
CA GLY A 66 8.79 -4.29 -6.20
C GLY A 66 9.17 -4.55 -4.75
N VAL A 67 10.21 -3.89 -4.24
CA VAL A 67 10.58 -4.01 -2.82
C VAL A 67 10.89 -2.65 -2.19
N SER A 68 10.88 -2.62 -0.86
CA SER A 68 11.09 -1.43 -0.02
C SER A 68 12.33 -0.59 -0.30
N ASN A 69 13.31 -1.13 -1.03
CA ASN A 69 14.51 -0.38 -1.39
C ASN A 69 14.54 0.12 -2.83
N GLY A 70 13.38 0.22 -3.49
CA GLY A 70 13.26 0.86 -4.81
C GLY A 70 13.53 -0.04 -6.00
N ARG A 71 13.87 -1.31 -5.77
CA ARG A 71 14.18 -2.29 -6.84
C ARG A 71 12.96 -3.09 -7.24
N VAL A 72 13.02 -3.64 -8.44
CA VAL A 72 12.20 -4.76 -8.88
C VAL A 72 13.06 -6.02 -8.90
N LEU A 73 12.63 -7.06 -8.20
CA LEU A 73 13.28 -8.35 -8.15
C LEU A 73 12.53 -9.38 -9.00
N ARG A 74 13.24 -10.39 -9.48
CA ARG A 74 12.70 -11.55 -10.19
C ARG A 74 13.09 -12.83 -9.48
N TRP A 75 12.14 -13.73 -9.26
CA TRP A 75 12.42 -15.08 -8.80
C TRP A 75 12.96 -15.95 -9.94
N ARG A 76 14.08 -16.63 -9.71
CA ARG A 76 14.78 -17.47 -10.70
C ARG A 76 14.77 -18.96 -10.32
N GLY A 77 13.78 -19.36 -9.53
CA GLY A 77 13.63 -20.72 -9.03
C GLY A 77 14.41 -21.00 -7.75
N PRO A 78 14.20 -22.17 -7.13
CA PRO A 78 14.74 -22.51 -5.81
C PRO A 78 16.28 -22.44 -5.70
N LEU A 79 16.99 -22.75 -6.79
CA LEU A 79 18.45 -22.79 -6.80
C LEU A 79 19.09 -21.39 -6.89
N ARG A 80 18.47 -20.45 -7.61
CA ARG A 80 19.02 -19.11 -7.86
C ARG A 80 18.39 -18.03 -6.98
N GLY A 81 17.19 -18.28 -6.46
CA GLY A 81 16.49 -17.35 -5.60
C GLY A 81 16.06 -16.07 -6.31
N TRP A 82 15.96 -14.97 -5.54
CA TRP A 82 15.65 -13.64 -6.04
C TRP A 82 16.89 -12.97 -6.61
N THR A 83 16.79 -12.48 -7.84
CA THR A 83 17.81 -11.63 -8.48
C THR A 83 17.22 -10.25 -8.78
N GLU A 84 18.07 -9.24 -8.84
CA GLU A 84 17.66 -7.93 -9.33
C GLU A 84 17.24 -8.03 -10.80
N PHE A 85 16.09 -7.41 -11.12
CA PHE A 85 15.63 -7.24 -12.49
C PHE A 85 15.73 -5.79 -12.92
N ALA A 86 15.27 -4.85 -12.10
CA ALA A 86 15.34 -3.43 -12.42
C ALA A 86 15.59 -2.56 -11.18
N HIS A 87 16.13 -1.36 -11.42
CA HIS A 87 16.32 -0.30 -10.43
C HIS A 87 16.09 1.07 -11.08
N ASN A 88 15.82 2.09 -10.28
CA ASN A 88 15.63 3.46 -10.77
C ASN A 88 16.92 4.28 -10.68
N TYR A 89 16.89 5.49 -11.25
CA TYR A 89 18.03 6.40 -11.36
C TYR A 89 18.56 6.94 -10.02
N LYS A 90 17.83 6.81 -8.90
CA LYS A 90 18.33 7.23 -7.58
C LYS A 90 19.33 6.24 -6.97
N HIS A 91 19.57 5.09 -7.63
CA HIS A 91 20.51 4.07 -7.17
C HIS A 91 21.89 4.38 -7.73
N GLU A 92 22.69 5.21 -7.05
CA GLU A 92 24.10 5.43 -7.46
C GLU A 92 24.90 4.12 -7.37
N THR A 93 24.60 3.29 -6.37
CA THR A 93 24.93 1.86 -6.31
C THR A 93 23.82 1.09 -5.59
N VAL A 94 23.60 -0.18 -5.94
CA VAL A 94 22.65 -1.09 -5.23
C VAL A 94 22.94 -1.12 -3.72
N ALA A 95 24.20 -0.96 -3.32
CA ALA A 95 24.63 -0.92 -1.93
C ALA A 95 24.05 0.27 -1.15
N MET A 96 23.88 1.44 -1.79
CA MET A 96 23.38 2.65 -1.14
C MET A 96 21.94 2.47 -0.63
N CYS A 97 21.08 1.87 -1.45
CA CYS A 97 19.71 1.54 -1.08
C CYS A 97 19.59 0.18 -0.35
N ALA A 98 20.67 -0.62 -0.31
CA ALA A 98 20.74 -1.84 0.51
C ALA A 98 21.27 -1.58 1.94
N ALA A 99 21.88 -0.43 2.21
CA ALA A 99 22.54 -0.15 3.48
C ALA A 99 21.95 1.06 4.21
N LYS A 100 20.81 0.87 4.89
CA LYS A 100 20.48 1.44 6.22
C LYS A 100 19.06 1.01 6.65
N LYS A 101 18.91 0.76 7.95
CA LYS A 101 17.80 0.06 8.62
C LYS A 101 16.39 0.59 8.30
N ARG A 102 15.43 -0.33 8.12
CA ARG A 102 14.05 -0.47 8.69
C ARG A 102 13.15 0.76 8.95
N LEU A 103 13.52 1.96 8.52
CA LEU A 103 12.74 3.19 8.59
C LEU A 103 12.29 3.59 7.17
N VAL A 104 11.38 4.54 7.09
CA VAL A 104 10.66 4.96 5.86
C VAL A 104 11.38 6.10 5.14
N VAL A 105 12.23 6.80 5.87
CA VAL A 105 13.09 7.88 5.37
C VAL A 105 13.98 7.43 4.19
N PRO A 106 14.56 6.21 4.15
CA PRO A 106 15.25 5.67 2.98
C PRO A 106 14.34 5.31 1.79
N GLU A 107 13.04 5.00 1.99
CA GLU A 107 12.15 4.62 0.87
C GLU A 107 11.90 5.81 -0.06
N SER A 108 11.57 6.99 0.49
CA SER A 108 11.39 8.19 -0.34
C SER A 108 12.67 8.64 -1.08
N ALA A 109 13.84 8.25 -0.54
CA ALA A 109 15.13 8.49 -1.17
C ALA A 109 15.45 7.46 -2.26
N CYS A 110 15.00 6.21 -2.12
CA CYS A 110 15.33 5.11 -3.03
C CYS A 110 14.23 4.75 -4.03
N GLY A 111 13.01 5.23 -3.84
CA GLY A 111 11.82 4.79 -4.56
C GLY A 111 11.12 3.61 -3.87
N ARG A 112 9.88 3.35 -4.27
CA ARG A 112 9.04 2.26 -3.76
C ARG A 112 8.05 1.82 -4.86
N PRO A 113 8.37 0.76 -5.64
CA PRO A 113 7.46 0.22 -6.64
C PRO A 113 6.27 -0.49 -5.98
N LEU A 114 5.05 -0.01 -6.22
CA LEU A 114 3.82 -0.50 -5.58
C LEU A 114 2.98 -1.36 -6.52
N GLY A 115 2.78 -0.94 -7.77
CA GLY A 115 2.04 -1.66 -8.80
C GLY A 115 2.93 -2.01 -10.00
N LEU A 116 2.85 -3.27 -10.48
CA LEU A 116 3.65 -3.77 -11.60
C LEU A 116 2.73 -4.37 -12.67
N GLN A 117 3.00 -4.11 -13.96
CA GLN A 117 2.29 -4.76 -15.05
C GLN A 117 3.15 -4.84 -16.32
N PHE A 118 3.21 -6.02 -16.93
CA PHE A 118 3.89 -6.20 -18.21
C PHE A 118 2.97 -5.86 -19.39
N HIS A 119 3.52 -5.17 -20.38
CA HIS A 119 2.96 -5.16 -21.73
C HIS A 119 3.44 -6.43 -22.45
N ARG A 120 2.55 -7.34 -22.82
CA ARG A 120 2.90 -8.68 -23.32
C ARG A 120 3.65 -8.63 -24.64
N ALA A 121 3.21 -7.80 -25.60
CA ALA A 121 3.79 -7.74 -26.93
C ALA A 121 5.24 -7.21 -26.90
N SER A 122 5.44 -6.07 -26.24
CA SER A 122 6.79 -5.48 -26.10
C SER A 122 7.66 -6.25 -25.08
N GLY A 123 7.07 -6.86 -24.07
CA GLY A 123 7.78 -7.41 -22.91
C GLY A 123 8.29 -6.34 -21.95
N ASP A 124 7.91 -5.07 -22.15
CA ASP A 124 8.24 -3.99 -21.21
C ASP A 124 7.44 -4.15 -19.92
N LEU A 125 8.11 -3.90 -18.80
CA LEU A 125 7.49 -3.79 -17.49
C LEU A 125 7.22 -2.32 -17.21
N TYR A 126 5.95 -1.99 -17.00
CA TYR A 126 5.55 -0.73 -16.39
C TYR A 126 5.36 -0.95 -14.90
N PHE A 127 5.82 0.00 -14.09
CA PHE A 127 5.59 -0.02 -12.67
C PHE A 127 5.39 1.39 -12.11
N ALA A 128 4.50 1.49 -11.13
CA ALA A 128 4.26 2.71 -10.40
C ALA A 128 5.20 2.76 -9.21
N ASP A 129 6.08 3.76 -9.20
CA ASP A 129 6.86 4.08 -8.01
C ASP A 129 6.15 5.18 -7.22
N ALA A 130 5.90 4.91 -5.94
CA ALA A 130 5.18 5.80 -5.02
C ALA A 130 5.72 7.23 -4.99
N TYR A 131 6.99 7.43 -5.33
CA TYR A 131 7.66 8.73 -5.25
C TYR A 131 8.19 9.24 -6.58
N LEU A 132 8.38 8.36 -7.58
CA LEU A 132 9.09 8.68 -8.82
C LEU A 132 8.18 8.75 -10.04
N GLY A 133 6.91 8.37 -9.91
CA GLY A 133 5.96 8.41 -11.02
C GLY A 133 5.75 7.05 -11.68
N LEU A 134 5.28 7.07 -12.93
CA LEU A 134 5.18 5.88 -13.77
C LEU A 134 6.56 5.58 -14.38
N MET A 135 7.05 4.38 -14.16
CA MET A 135 8.35 3.90 -14.60
C MET A 135 8.19 2.81 -15.66
N ARG A 136 9.17 2.70 -16.56
CA ARG A 136 9.26 1.66 -17.60
C ARG A 136 10.65 1.04 -17.61
N VAL A 137 10.72 -0.28 -17.76
CA VAL A 137 11.97 -0.99 -18.04
C VAL A 137 11.73 -2.05 -19.10
N GLY A 138 12.67 -2.18 -20.03
CA GLY A 138 12.57 -3.16 -21.11
C GLY A 138 12.66 -4.60 -20.62
N ARG A 139 12.29 -5.55 -21.48
CA ARG A 139 12.33 -7.02 -21.25
C ARG A 139 13.62 -7.61 -20.67
N ARG A 140 14.75 -6.91 -20.79
CA ARG A 140 16.06 -7.34 -20.25
C ARG A 140 16.32 -6.85 -18.81
N GLY A 141 15.46 -6.02 -18.26
CA GLY A 141 15.70 -5.35 -16.98
C GLY A 141 16.74 -4.23 -17.09
N GLY A 142 17.31 -3.83 -15.96
CA GLY A 142 18.31 -2.77 -15.84
C GLY A 142 17.75 -1.46 -15.30
N LEU A 143 18.31 -0.34 -15.76
CA LEU A 143 17.88 0.99 -15.34
C LEU A 143 16.49 1.30 -15.92
N ALA A 144 15.54 1.57 -15.04
CA ALA A 144 14.20 2.00 -15.40
C ALA A 144 14.15 3.51 -15.69
N GLU A 145 13.37 3.87 -16.69
CA GLU A 145 13.09 5.23 -17.12
C GLU A 145 11.79 5.74 -16.48
N ALA A 146 11.76 6.99 -16.03
CA ALA A 146 10.52 7.64 -15.63
C ALA A 146 9.79 8.15 -16.89
N VAL A 147 8.62 7.58 -17.18
CA VAL A 147 7.83 7.90 -18.38
C VAL A 147 6.69 8.87 -18.10
N ALA A 148 6.27 9.02 -16.84
CA ALA A 148 5.37 10.08 -16.41
C ALA A 148 5.68 10.52 -14.97
N THR A 149 5.84 11.83 -14.76
CA THR A 149 6.09 12.45 -13.44
C THR A 149 5.10 13.56 -13.11
N GLU A 150 4.27 13.94 -14.07
CA GLU A 150 3.21 14.95 -13.95
C GLU A 150 2.06 14.63 -14.90
N ALA A 151 0.90 15.22 -14.62
CA ALA A 151 -0.27 15.14 -15.49
C ALA A 151 -1.19 16.34 -15.25
N GLY A 152 -1.76 16.90 -16.32
CA GLY A 152 -2.68 18.04 -16.22
C GLY A 152 -2.05 19.27 -15.56
N GLY A 153 -0.74 19.49 -15.75
CA GLY A 153 -0.01 20.62 -15.16
C GLY A 153 0.33 20.49 -13.67
N ALA A 154 0.09 19.32 -13.05
CA ALA A 154 0.42 19.06 -11.65
C ALA A 154 1.30 17.81 -11.50
N PRO A 155 2.31 17.84 -10.60
CA PRO A 155 3.19 16.69 -10.36
C PRO A 155 2.40 15.48 -9.83
N LEU A 156 2.90 14.28 -10.09
CA LEU A 156 2.45 13.06 -9.44
C LEU A 156 3.05 12.99 -8.04
N ASN A 157 2.31 12.43 -7.08
CA ASN A 157 2.71 12.53 -5.67
C ASN A 157 2.67 11.20 -4.92
N PHE A 158 1.72 10.32 -5.21
CA PHE A 158 1.63 8.98 -4.63
C PHE A 158 1.10 7.99 -5.68
N VAL A 159 1.93 7.62 -6.64
CA VAL A 159 1.54 6.68 -7.71
C VAL A 159 1.45 5.25 -7.18
N ASN A 160 0.38 4.52 -7.48
CA ASN A 160 0.15 3.19 -6.90
C ASN A 160 -0.17 2.07 -7.91
N GLY A 161 -1.42 1.90 -8.33
CA GLY A 161 -1.83 0.79 -9.21
C GLY A 161 -1.47 1.05 -10.67
N VAL A 162 -1.20 -0.04 -11.41
CA VAL A 162 -0.91 -0.01 -12.86
C VAL A 162 -1.63 -1.15 -13.57
N GLU A 163 -2.29 -0.82 -14.67
CA GLU A 163 -2.83 -1.75 -15.66
C GLU A 163 -2.34 -1.35 -17.06
N VAL A 164 -2.09 -2.36 -17.90
CA VAL A 164 -1.72 -2.15 -19.29
C VAL A 164 -2.77 -2.82 -20.15
N ASP A 165 -3.42 -2.02 -21.01
CA ASP A 165 -4.24 -2.54 -22.09
C ASP A 165 -3.35 -3.27 -23.09
N GLN A 166 -3.58 -4.56 -23.22
CA GLN A 166 -2.74 -5.44 -24.03
C GLN A 166 -3.02 -5.29 -25.52
N GLU A 167 -4.15 -4.68 -25.90
CA GLU A 167 -4.53 -4.43 -27.29
C GLU A 167 -3.99 -3.07 -27.75
N THR A 168 -4.25 -2.01 -27.00
CA THR A 168 -3.85 -0.65 -27.38
C THR A 168 -2.45 -0.26 -26.93
N GLY A 169 -1.91 -0.93 -25.90
CA GLY A 169 -0.66 -0.56 -25.25
C GLY A 169 -0.79 0.63 -24.28
N HIS A 170 -1.97 1.23 -24.14
CA HIS A 170 -2.19 2.29 -23.16
C HIS A 170 -1.95 1.78 -21.74
N VAL A 171 -1.34 2.63 -20.91
CA VAL A 171 -1.05 2.33 -19.51
C VAL A 171 -1.96 3.16 -18.62
N TYR A 172 -2.83 2.51 -17.86
CA TYR A 172 -3.71 3.14 -16.89
C TYR A 172 -3.11 3.01 -15.50
N PHE A 173 -3.10 4.09 -14.74
CA PHE A 173 -2.50 4.08 -13.42
C PHE A 173 -3.14 5.10 -12.49
N THR A 174 -2.92 4.94 -11.18
CA THR A 174 -3.51 5.80 -10.15
C THR A 174 -2.44 6.68 -9.50
N ASP A 175 -2.84 7.89 -9.14
CA ASP A 175 -2.14 8.76 -8.20
C ASP A 175 -3.04 8.93 -6.97
N SER A 176 -2.70 8.23 -5.89
CA SER A 176 -3.59 8.00 -4.77
C SER A 176 -3.89 9.25 -3.95
N SER A 177 -3.01 10.26 -3.98
CA SER A 177 -3.23 11.55 -3.33
C SER A 177 -2.33 12.62 -3.92
N ALA A 178 -2.92 13.74 -4.34
CA ALA A 178 -2.14 14.92 -4.75
C ALA A 178 -1.54 15.68 -3.56
N THR A 179 -2.00 15.37 -2.33
CA THR A 179 -1.61 16.07 -1.10
C THR A 179 -0.57 15.29 -0.31
N PHE A 180 -0.79 14.00 -0.12
CA PHE A 180 0.00 13.16 0.78
C PHE A 180 0.85 12.15 0.02
N GLN A 181 2.16 12.18 0.28
CA GLN A 181 3.05 11.10 -0.12
C GLN A 181 3.00 9.93 0.87
N ARG A 182 3.38 8.74 0.40
CA ARG A 182 3.53 7.53 1.23
C ARG A 182 4.37 7.73 2.49
N ARG A 183 5.33 8.68 2.54
CA ARG A 183 6.13 8.93 3.76
C ARG A 183 5.35 9.52 4.93
N TYR A 184 4.33 10.35 4.67
CA TYR A 184 3.57 11.06 5.72
C TYR A 184 2.73 10.11 6.58
N LEU A 185 2.49 8.94 6.02
CA LEU A 185 1.83 7.84 6.64
C LEU A 185 2.56 7.24 7.86
N LEU A 186 3.90 7.25 7.82
CA LEU A 186 4.71 6.49 8.78
C LEU A 186 5.37 7.38 9.83
N LEU A 187 5.40 8.71 9.61
CA LEU A 187 5.99 9.67 10.53
C LEU A 187 5.18 9.86 11.83
N LEU A 188 3.86 9.66 11.81
CA LEU A 188 3.02 9.77 13.02
C LEU A 188 3.11 8.55 13.95
N LEU A 189 3.32 7.35 13.40
CA LEU A 189 3.65 6.16 14.20
C LEU A 189 5.00 6.31 14.92
N TYR A 190 5.86 7.22 14.44
CA TYR A 190 7.15 7.53 15.04
C TYR A 190 7.05 8.65 16.10
N HIS A 191 6.29 9.72 15.84
CA HIS A 191 6.17 10.85 16.78
C HIS A 191 5.34 10.55 18.02
N THR A 192 4.25 9.77 17.92
CA THR A 192 3.44 9.37 19.10
C THR A 192 4.22 8.47 20.08
N ARG A 193 5.30 7.82 19.62
CA ARG A 193 6.21 7.03 20.47
C ARG A 193 7.21 7.87 21.25
N ASN A 194 7.69 8.97 20.69
CA ASN A 194 8.70 9.80 21.38
C ASN A 194 8.08 10.60 22.53
N THR A 195 6.83 11.06 22.40
CA THR A 195 6.11 11.71 23.50
C THR A 195 5.81 10.73 24.65
N ALA A 196 5.39 9.50 24.35
CA ALA A 196 5.18 8.46 25.37
C ALA A 196 6.49 8.03 26.07
N GLN A 197 7.63 8.01 25.36
CA GLN A 197 8.94 7.74 25.98
C GLN A 197 9.49 8.94 26.80
N GLN A 198 9.11 10.18 26.47
CA GLN A 198 9.50 11.36 27.24
C GLN A 198 8.71 11.48 28.55
N GLN A 199 7.41 11.12 28.55
CA GLN A 199 6.59 11.12 29.77
C GLN A 199 7.05 10.07 30.81
N HIS A 200 7.62 8.94 30.37
CA HIS A 200 8.21 7.96 31.29
C HIS A 200 9.58 8.36 31.88
N ARG A 201 10.19 9.46 31.44
CA ARG A 201 11.45 9.98 32.02
C ARG A 201 11.26 11.08 33.06
N ILE A 202 10.04 11.55 33.28
CA ILE A 202 9.73 12.59 34.25
C ILE A 202 8.63 12.09 35.18
N ALA A 203 8.99 11.14 36.05
CA ALA A 203 8.21 10.86 37.26
C ALA A 203 9.20 10.71 38.42
N PRO A 204 9.20 11.62 39.41
CA PRO A 204 10.04 11.46 40.59
C PRO A 204 9.50 10.30 41.44
N SER A 205 10.42 9.49 41.97
CA SER A 205 10.12 8.38 42.85
C SER A 205 9.62 8.88 44.20
N SER A 206 8.36 8.60 44.54
CA SER A 206 7.90 8.59 45.93
C SER A 206 7.18 7.27 46.20
N ARG A 207 7.80 6.44 47.05
CA ARG A 207 7.14 5.31 47.72
C ARG A 207 6.16 5.87 48.74
N SER A 208 4.90 5.45 48.68
CA SER A 208 4.07 5.33 49.88
C SER A 208 3.12 4.15 49.75
N SER A 209 3.02 3.43 50.86
CA SER A 209 2.22 2.25 51.16
C SER A 209 0.76 2.34 50.74
N ALA A 210 0.25 1.22 50.21
CA ALA A 210 -1.17 1.00 50.00
C ALA A 210 -1.89 0.73 51.33
N SER A 211 -2.96 1.47 51.58
CA SER A 211 -4.05 1.08 52.48
C SER A 211 -5.34 0.98 51.66
N SER A 212 -6.03 -0.15 51.84
CA SER A 212 -7.26 -0.54 51.16
C SER A 212 -8.42 0.37 51.51
N PHE A 213 -9.17 0.84 50.52
CA PHE A 213 -10.58 1.22 50.66
C PHE A 213 -11.37 0.82 49.41
N TYR A 214 -12.40 0.01 49.63
CA TYR A 214 -13.50 -0.27 48.70
C TYR A 214 -14.30 1.02 48.44
N CYS A 215 -14.74 1.26 47.20
CA CYS A 215 -15.92 2.08 46.92
C CYS A 215 -16.61 1.67 45.59
N SER A 216 -17.93 1.58 45.70
CA SER A 216 -18.98 1.18 44.76
C SER A 216 -19.12 2.05 43.49
N PRO A 217 -19.88 1.59 42.46
CA PRO A 217 -20.04 2.30 41.18
C PRO A 217 -20.87 3.60 41.28
N PRO A 218 -20.70 4.53 40.32
CA PRO A 218 -21.34 5.84 40.34
C PRO A 218 -22.81 5.82 39.87
N PRO A 219 -23.65 6.78 40.32
CA PRO A 219 -25.04 6.94 39.88
C PRO A 219 -25.18 7.68 38.54
N PRO A 220 -26.35 7.63 37.87
CA PRO A 220 -26.56 8.16 36.53
C PRO A 220 -26.77 9.69 36.49
N SER A 221 -26.50 10.26 35.32
CA SER A 221 -26.59 11.68 34.95
C SER A 221 -28.02 12.23 34.85
N PRO A 222 -28.26 13.53 35.16
CA PRO A 222 -29.52 14.22 34.87
C PRO A 222 -29.52 14.95 33.50
N PRO A 223 -30.69 15.39 33.01
CA PRO A 223 -30.99 15.50 31.58
C PRO A 223 -30.78 16.89 30.95
N GLU A 224 -30.87 16.88 29.62
CA GLU A 224 -30.88 18.03 28.70
C GLU A 224 -31.91 19.10 29.07
N SER A 225 -31.56 20.35 28.78
CA SER A 225 -32.52 21.43 28.52
C SER A 225 -32.17 22.09 27.20
N GLY A 226 -33.09 21.99 26.24
CA GLY A 226 -33.06 22.76 25.01
C GLY A 226 -33.59 24.18 25.23
N VAL A 227 -33.39 25.02 24.21
CA VAL A 227 -34.38 25.96 23.64
C VAL A 227 -33.71 26.69 22.46
N LEU A 228 -34.31 26.51 21.27
CA LEU A 228 -34.64 27.44 20.16
C LEU A 228 -33.85 28.77 20.11
N GLY A 229 -33.32 29.27 19.00
CA GLY A 229 -33.71 29.17 17.59
C GLY A 229 -33.79 30.61 17.02
N ALA A 230 -33.09 30.93 15.93
CA ALA A 230 -33.38 32.05 15.02
C ALA A 230 -32.36 32.06 13.86
N GLY A 231 -32.85 32.20 12.62
CA GLY A 231 -32.03 32.16 11.42
C GLY A 231 -31.61 33.53 10.89
N ALA A 232 -30.81 33.49 9.82
CA ALA A 232 -30.76 34.44 8.71
C ALA A 232 -29.64 34.02 7.73
N ALA A 233 -29.99 33.89 6.45
CA ALA A 233 -29.05 33.92 5.32
C ALA A 233 -28.90 35.39 4.84
N PRO A 234 -28.25 35.66 3.69
CA PRO A 234 -26.82 35.64 3.42
C PRO A 234 -26.28 37.06 3.10
N ALA A 235 -24.97 37.28 3.08
CA ALA A 235 -24.39 38.50 2.52
C ALA A 235 -23.18 38.21 1.64
N ALA A 236 -23.24 38.76 0.44
CA ALA A 236 -22.28 38.67 -0.65
C ALA A 236 -21.04 39.58 -0.42
N ALA A 237 -19.89 39.12 -0.96
CA ALA A 237 -18.88 39.82 -1.79
C ALA A 237 -18.42 41.27 -1.40
N PRO A 238 -17.13 41.66 -1.60
CA PRO A 238 -16.50 41.56 -2.93
C PRO A 238 -14.99 41.27 -3.00
N ALA A 239 -14.62 40.92 -4.23
CA ALA A 239 -13.26 40.84 -4.76
C ALA A 239 -12.53 42.19 -4.74
N LEU A 240 -11.20 42.15 -4.58
CA LEU A 240 -10.28 43.23 -4.97
C LEU A 240 -8.88 42.67 -5.26
N ALA A 241 -8.51 42.72 -6.53
CA ALA A 241 -7.16 42.86 -7.09
C ALA A 241 -7.33 43.79 -8.33
N PRO A 242 -6.31 44.40 -8.96
CA PRO A 242 -4.86 44.15 -8.83
C PRO A 242 -3.98 45.44 -8.90
N ALA A 243 -2.67 45.23 -9.14
CA ALA A 243 -1.64 46.17 -9.61
C ALA A 243 -1.00 47.08 -8.54
N ALA A 244 0.27 47.47 -8.60
CA ALA A 244 1.47 47.07 -9.32
C ALA A 244 2.60 47.91 -8.72
N LEU A 245 3.80 47.36 -8.50
CA LEU A 245 5.01 48.16 -8.67
C LEU A 245 6.18 47.27 -9.11
N ARG A 246 6.69 47.62 -10.28
CA ARG A 246 7.83 47.05 -10.98
C ARG A 246 9.14 47.72 -10.53
N LEU A 247 10.22 47.01 -10.86
CA LEU A 247 11.62 47.43 -11.04
C LEU A 247 12.46 47.46 -9.75
N LEU A 248 13.59 46.75 -9.65
CA LEU A 248 14.69 46.67 -10.62
C LEU A 248 15.31 45.27 -10.77
N LEU A 249 15.62 44.92 -12.02
CA LEU A 249 16.44 43.77 -12.47
C LEU A 249 17.96 44.06 -12.33
N PRO A 250 18.90 43.35 -13.01
CA PRO A 250 19.41 41.99 -12.72
C PRO A 250 20.97 41.94 -12.78
N LEU A 251 21.63 40.86 -12.37
CA LEU A 251 22.92 40.49 -12.99
C LEU A 251 23.09 38.97 -13.18
N ARG A 252 23.02 38.62 -14.46
CA ARG A 252 23.55 37.49 -15.27
C ARG A 252 24.49 36.49 -14.56
N ARG A 253 24.16 35.19 -14.61
CA ARG A 253 24.69 34.16 -15.56
C ARG A 253 26.22 34.13 -15.68
N LEU A 254 26.83 32.99 -15.33
CA LEU A 254 27.82 32.27 -16.16
C LEU A 254 28.25 30.93 -15.50
N ALA A 255 28.09 29.85 -16.25
CA ALA A 255 28.95 28.67 -16.31
C ALA A 255 29.29 28.48 -17.82
N PRO A 256 30.27 27.65 -18.27
CA PRO A 256 30.99 26.57 -17.57
C PRO A 256 32.49 26.36 -17.95
N ALA A 257 33.08 25.28 -17.39
CA ALA A 257 34.09 24.36 -17.95
C ALA A 257 35.62 24.63 -17.90
N ALA A 258 36.31 23.63 -17.31
CA ALA A 258 37.56 22.95 -17.73
C ALA A 258 38.97 23.45 -17.32
N ALA A 259 39.76 22.45 -16.89
CA ALA A 259 41.23 22.28 -16.91
C ALA A 259 42.10 23.07 -15.90
N LEU A 260 42.81 22.36 -15.00
CA LEU A 260 44.22 22.00 -15.20
C LEU A 260 44.82 21.22 -14.01
N THR A 261 45.62 20.24 -14.37
CA THR A 261 46.40 19.33 -13.53
C THR A 261 47.79 19.90 -13.25
N ARG A 262 48.38 19.53 -12.09
CA ARG A 262 49.82 19.51 -11.73
C ARG A 262 50.52 20.85 -11.44
N LEU A 263 50.96 20.98 -10.18
CA LEU A 263 52.39 21.23 -9.91
C LEU A 263 52.83 20.58 -8.59
N CYS A 264 53.99 19.93 -8.66
CA CYS A 264 54.57 19.05 -7.67
C CYS A 264 55.34 19.75 -6.54
N ARG A 265 55.57 18.96 -5.47
CA ARG A 265 56.83 18.78 -4.73
C ARG A 265 57.40 19.95 -3.92
N ARG A 266 57.44 19.70 -2.60
CA ARG A 266 58.56 19.85 -1.64
C ARG A 266 57.99 19.24 -0.33
N LEU A 267 58.50 18.17 0.30
CA LEU A 267 59.86 17.80 0.63
C LEU A 267 60.01 16.26 0.78
N ARG A 268 61.10 15.75 0.22
CA ARG A 268 61.87 14.54 0.56
C ARG A 268 62.69 14.89 1.84
N LEU A 269 63.14 14.05 2.77
CA LEU A 269 63.70 12.69 2.82
C LEU A 269 63.97 12.40 4.32
N PHE A 270 63.86 11.16 4.79
CA PHE A 270 64.94 10.50 5.54
C PHE A 270 64.78 8.97 5.49
N ARG A 271 65.90 8.29 5.25
CA ARG A 271 66.08 6.86 5.01
C ARG A 271 66.52 6.12 6.29
N GLY A 272 66.26 4.81 6.32
CA GLY A 272 67.00 3.78 7.08
C GLY A 272 66.13 3.09 8.13
N ARG A 273 66.14 1.78 8.36
CA ARG A 273 66.86 0.59 7.87
C ARG A 273 65.97 -0.63 8.20
N ARG A 274 66.06 -1.74 7.44
CA ARG A 274 65.56 -3.08 7.86
C ARG A 274 66.63 -3.82 8.67
N PRO A 275 66.22 -4.82 9.47
CA PRO A 275 66.68 -6.19 9.17
C PRO A 275 65.58 -7.29 9.25
N ARG A 276 65.84 -8.40 8.54
CA ARG A 276 65.23 -9.76 8.64
C ARG A 276 65.91 -10.50 9.83
N ALA A 277 65.46 -11.59 10.47
CA ALA A 277 64.41 -12.61 10.30
C ALA A 277 64.18 -13.39 11.65
N SER A 278 63.11 -14.20 11.67
CA SER A 278 62.86 -15.47 12.40
C SER A 278 62.76 -15.52 13.93
N ALA A 279 61.54 -15.80 14.44
CA ALA A 279 61.21 -16.97 15.28
C ALA A 279 59.71 -16.92 15.71
N SER A 280 59.03 -18.08 15.73
CA SER A 280 57.68 -18.31 16.30
C SER A 280 57.79 -19.48 17.30
N PRO A 281 56.77 -19.79 18.13
CA PRO A 281 56.08 -19.00 19.16
C PRO A 281 56.01 -19.77 20.52
N PRO A 282 55.22 -19.31 21.51
CA PRO A 282 54.30 -20.23 22.20
C PRO A 282 52.86 -19.67 22.39
N PRO A 283 51.88 -20.52 22.77
CA PRO A 283 50.46 -20.33 22.45
C PRO A 283 49.66 -19.50 23.45
N ALA A 284 48.53 -18.97 22.98
CA ALA A 284 47.55 -18.24 23.76
C ALA A 284 46.81 -19.15 24.78
N PRO A 285 46.47 -18.66 25.97
CA PRO A 285 45.79 -19.45 26.99
C PRO A 285 44.30 -19.72 26.65
N PRO A 286 43.73 -20.84 27.14
CA PRO A 286 42.35 -21.25 26.84
C PRO A 286 41.31 -20.47 27.64
N PRO A 287 40.03 -20.44 27.20
CA PRO A 287 38.95 -19.82 27.98
C PRO A 287 38.54 -20.74 29.15
N PRO A 288 38.23 -20.22 30.35
CA PRO A 288 37.76 -21.06 31.43
C PRO A 288 36.32 -21.54 31.20
N ALA A 289 36.15 -22.85 31.26
CA ALA A 289 34.85 -23.51 31.33
C ALA A 289 34.35 -23.58 32.79
N ARG A 290 33.08 -23.18 32.97
CA ARG A 290 32.09 -23.61 33.97
C ARG A 290 32.53 -23.74 35.45
N LEU A 291 31.99 -22.83 36.27
CA LEU A 291 31.54 -23.15 37.62
C LEU A 291 30.01 -23.06 37.68
N ILE A 292 29.40 -24.22 37.89
CA ILE A 292 27.99 -24.39 38.23
C ILE A 292 27.89 -24.20 39.76
N ARG A 293 27.12 -23.21 40.23
CA ARG A 293 26.20 -23.34 41.39
C ARG A 293 25.35 -22.09 41.59
N LEU A 294 24.04 -22.32 41.49
CA LEU A 294 22.92 -21.71 42.23
C LEU A 294 22.93 -20.19 42.49
N CYS A 295 22.18 -19.47 41.65
CA CYS A 295 21.20 -18.50 42.14
C CYS A 295 19.88 -18.78 41.42
N ALA A 296 18.96 -19.41 42.14
CA ALA A 296 17.57 -19.53 41.76
C ALA A 296 16.89 -18.16 41.95
N GLY A 297 15.99 -17.80 41.03
CA GLY A 297 14.95 -16.79 41.31
C GLY A 297 15.24 -15.37 40.85
N ALA A 298 15.39 -15.15 39.54
CA ALA A 298 14.90 -13.94 38.88
C ALA A 298 14.89 -14.18 37.36
N GLN A 299 13.75 -14.63 36.82
CA GLN A 299 13.52 -14.58 35.39
C GLN A 299 13.55 -13.12 34.95
N CYS A 300 14.69 -12.69 34.45
CA CYS A 300 14.79 -11.50 33.63
C CYS A 300 14.08 -11.83 32.32
N CYS A 301 12.74 -11.72 32.33
CA CYS A 301 11.94 -11.61 31.12
C CYS A 301 12.33 -10.29 30.46
N ALA A 302 13.44 -10.28 29.73
CA ALA A 302 13.57 -9.40 28.60
C ALA A 302 12.46 -9.81 27.63
N LYS A 303 11.25 -9.28 27.83
CA LYS A 303 10.22 -9.26 26.81
C LYS A 303 10.91 -8.63 25.61
N LYS A 304 11.24 -9.45 24.60
CA LYS A 304 11.32 -8.96 23.23
C LYS A 304 9.98 -8.26 23.03
N VAL A 305 10.00 -6.93 23.10
CA VAL A 305 8.89 -6.14 22.58
C VAL A 305 8.93 -6.40 21.09
N THR A 306 8.20 -7.42 20.66
CA THR A 306 7.86 -7.59 19.26
C THR A 306 7.07 -6.34 18.93
N VAL A 307 7.67 -5.48 18.13
CA VAL A 307 7.02 -4.27 17.62
C VAL A 307 5.84 -4.76 16.78
N GLU A 308 4.64 -4.81 17.34
CA GLU A 308 3.41 -4.83 16.55
C GLU A 308 3.37 -3.49 15.82
N ARG A 309 3.69 -3.53 14.53
CA ARG A 309 3.52 -2.42 13.61
C ARG A 309 2.04 -2.40 13.26
N HIS A 310 1.28 -1.51 13.89
CA HIS A 310 -0.03 -1.13 13.39
C HIS A 310 0.19 -0.19 12.18
N SER A 311 0.59 -0.75 11.04
CA SER A 311 0.69 -0.04 9.77
C SER A 311 -0.69 -0.02 9.12
N ALA A 312 -1.55 0.93 9.51
CA ALA A 312 -2.66 1.31 8.65
C ALA A 312 -2.11 2.38 7.71
N ASP A 313 -1.76 1.95 6.49
CA ASP A 313 -1.02 2.68 5.46
C ASP A 313 -1.78 3.90 4.84
N TYR A 314 -2.80 4.41 5.53
CA TYR A 314 -3.68 5.49 5.07
C TYR A 314 -4.24 6.38 6.18
N ILE A 315 -3.72 6.29 7.42
CA ILE A 315 -4.27 7.00 8.59
C ILE A 315 -4.54 8.49 8.34
N MET A 316 -3.58 9.22 7.76
CA MET A 316 -3.75 10.65 7.50
C MET A 316 -4.75 10.95 6.39
N ILE A 317 -4.77 10.11 5.36
CA ILE A 317 -5.70 10.25 4.24
C ILE A 317 -7.14 10.01 4.73
N ILE A 318 -7.34 9.02 5.61
CA ILE A 318 -8.63 8.79 6.29
C ILE A 318 -9.00 9.97 7.18
N PHE A 319 -8.13 10.38 8.11
CA PHE A 319 -8.47 11.41 9.10
C PHE A 319 -8.74 12.78 8.49
N THR A 320 -8.08 13.11 7.37
CA THR A 320 -8.29 14.38 6.67
C THR A 320 -9.42 14.32 5.64
N GLY A 321 -9.95 13.13 5.35
CA GLY A 321 -10.95 12.94 4.30
C GLY A 321 -10.41 13.24 2.91
N ASP A 322 -9.11 13.04 2.67
CA ASP A 322 -8.48 13.37 1.39
C ASP A 322 -9.11 12.58 0.25
N ALA A 323 -9.57 13.33 -0.75
CA ALA A 323 -10.17 12.82 -1.97
C ALA A 323 -9.58 13.52 -3.20
N THR A 324 -8.26 13.80 -3.16
CA THR A 324 -7.54 14.45 -4.27
C THR A 324 -6.95 13.48 -5.29
N GLY A 325 -7.23 12.18 -5.15
CA GLY A 325 -6.67 11.14 -6.00
C GLY A 325 -7.15 11.23 -7.45
N ARG A 326 -6.34 10.67 -8.36
CA ARG A 326 -6.54 10.75 -9.81
C ARG A 326 -6.41 9.37 -10.48
N LEU A 327 -7.18 9.18 -11.55
CA LEU A 327 -7.00 8.12 -12.54
C LEU A 327 -6.35 8.73 -13.78
N LEU A 328 -5.31 8.08 -14.29
CA LEU A 328 -4.44 8.59 -15.34
C LEU A 328 -4.28 7.56 -16.46
N ARG A 329 -4.07 8.05 -17.69
CA ARG A 329 -3.68 7.25 -18.85
C ARG A 329 -2.38 7.81 -19.44
N TYR A 330 -1.39 6.95 -19.59
CA TYR A 330 -0.18 7.20 -20.36
C TYR A 330 -0.28 6.50 -21.72
N ASP A 331 0.06 7.23 -22.78
CA ASP A 331 0.16 6.72 -24.14
C ASP A 331 1.64 6.57 -24.52
N PRO A 332 2.17 5.33 -24.64
CA PRO A 332 3.56 5.11 -25.00
C PRO A 332 3.95 5.58 -26.40
N ALA A 333 2.99 5.76 -27.32
CA ALA A 333 3.27 6.20 -28.68
C ALA A 333 3.55 7.70 -28.75
N THR A 334 2.86 8.48 -27.92
CA THR A 334 2.96 9.95 -27.91
C THR A 334 3.75 10.49 -26.70
N GLY A 335 3.92 9.67 -25.65
CA GLY A 335 4.45 10.10 -24.36
C GLY A 335 3.47 10.93 -23.53
N ALA A 336 2.22 11.10 -23.99
CA ALA A 336 1.25 11.94 -23.32
C ALA A 336 0.62 11.25 -22.10
N THR A 337 0.46 12.02 -21.01
CA THR A 337 -0.26 11.59 -19.80
C THR A 337 -1.53 12.42 -19.63
N THR A 338 -2.69 11.75 -19.63
CA THR A 338 -4.02 12.38 -19.51
C THR A 338 -4.66 12.03 -18.17
N VAL A 339 -5.30 13.01 -17.51
CA VAL A 339 -6.17 12.77 -16.34
C VAL A 339 -7.54 12.34 -16.84
N LEU A 340 -7.96 11.12 -16.49
CA LEU A 340 -9.27 10.57 -16.86
C LEU A 340 -10.34 10.87 -15.81
N ALA A 341 -9.96 10.82 -14.53
CA ALA A 341 -10.82 11.19 -13.41
C ALA A 341 -10.00 11.79 -12.28
N SER A 342 -10.63 12.64 -11.48
CA SER A 342 -10.06 13.25 -10.27
C SER A 342 -11.11 13.29 -9.17
N GLY A 343 -10.75 13.69 -7.96
CA GLY A 343 -11.71 13.71 -6.84
C GLY A 343 -11.91 12.33 -6.19
N LEU A 344 -10.98 11.40 -6.40
CA LEU A 344 -11.08 10.01 -5.94
C LEU A 344 -10.52 9.86 -4.53
N ALA A 345 -11.22 9.10 -3.67
CA ALA A 345 -10.81 8.89 -2.29
C ALA A 345 -9.80 7.73 -2.18
N PHE A 346 -8.51 8.07 -2.26
CA PHE A 346 -7.38 7.15 -2.17
C PHE A 346 -7.46 5.99 -3.19
N PRO A 347 -7.43 6.27 -4.50
CA PRO A 347 -7.44 5.23 -5.53
C PRO A 347 -6.14 4.44 -5.50
N ASN A 348 -6.22 3.12 -5.25
CA ASN A 348 -5.05 2.24 -5.22
C ASN A 348 -4.98 1.39 -6.49
N GLY A 349 -5.68 0.27 -6.56
CA GLY A 349 -5.71 -0.62 -7.71
C GLY A 349 -6.52 -0.10 -8.91
N VAL A 350 -6.10 -0.52 -10.10
CA VAL A 350 -6.84 -0.33 -11.36
C VAL A 350 -6.76 -1.62 -12.19
N ALA A 351 -7.86 -2.00 -12.83
CA ALA A 351 -7.91 -3.10 -13.79
C ALA A 351 -8.81 -2.74 -14.98
N LEU A 352 -8.47 -3.21 -16.17
CA LEU A 352 -9.29 -3.05 -17.37
C LEU A 352 -10.33 -4.17 -17.44
N SER A 353 -11.54 -3.83 -17.86
CA SER A 353 -12.59 -4.80 -18.09
C SER A 353 -12.23 -5.79 -19.20
N PRO A 354 -12.76 -7.03 -19.15
CA PRO A 354 -12.46 -8.05 -20.16
C PRO A 354 -12.76 -7.61 -21.60
N ASP A 355 -13.80 -6.79 -21.77
CA ASP A 355 -14.26 -6.23 -23.04
C ASP A 355 -13.62 -4.88 -23.39
N GLY A 356 -12.74 -4.35 -22.55
CA GLY A 356 -12.05 -3.06 -22.75
C GLY A 356 -12.95 -1.83 -22.71
N THR A 357 -14.20 -1.94 -22.23
CA THR A 357 -15.16 -0.83 -22.20
C THR A 357 -14.98 0.12 -21.01
N HIS A 358 -14.39 -0.35 -19.91
CA HIS A 358 -14.23 0.43 -18.69
C HIS A 358 -13.05 -0.03 -17.82
N LEU A 359 -12.66 0.81 -16.87
CA LEU A 359 -11.71 0.49 -15.82
C LEU A 359 -12.45 0.26 -14.51
N VAL A 360 -11.98 -0.70 -13.72
CA VAL A 360 -12.38 -0.94 -12.34
C VAL A 360 -11.31 -0.39 -11.42
N LEU A 361 -11.70 0.43 -10.45
CA LEU A 361 -10.80 1.16 -9.55
C LEU A 361 -11.11 0.82 -8.10
N ALA A 362 -10.08 0.58 -7.29
CA ALA A 362 -10.23 0.46 -5.85
C ALA A 362 -10.25 1.85 -5.20
N GLU A 363 -11.38 2.25 -4.60
CA GLU A 363 -11.50 3.47 -3.81
C GLU A 363 -11.39 3.11 -2.31
N THR A 364 -10.16 3.18 -1.79
CA THR A 364 -9.78 2.46 -0.58
C THR A 364 -10.46 2.97 0.67
N THR A 365 -10.50 4.29 0.89
CA THR A 365 -11.08 4.87 2.11
C THR A 365 -12.60 4.78 2.12
N ARG A 366 -13.24 4.54 0.97
CA ARG A 366 -14.68 4.28 0.85
C ARG A 366 -15.02 2.79 0.80
N CYS A 367 -14.03 1.90 0.91
CA CYS A 367 -14.22 0.44 0.92
C CYS A 367 -15.09 -0.07 -0.25
N ARG A 368 -14.85 0.43 -1.46
CA ARG A 368 -15.62 0.06 -2.64
C ARG A 368 -14.78 0.02 -3.91
N LEU A 369 -15.33 -0.57 -4.96
CA LEU A 369 -14.87 -0.41 -6.33
C LEU A 369 -15.69 0.66 -7.04
N LEU A 370 -15.04 1.38 -7.94
CA LEU A 370 -15.66 2.25 -8.94
C LEU A 370 -15.47 1.64 -10.33
N ARG A 371 -16.37 2.00 -11.25
CA ARG A 371 -16.23 1.80 -12.68
C ARG A 371 -16.06 3.14 -13.37
N HIS A 372 -15.02 3.28 -14.19
CA HIS A 372 -14.79 4.43 -15.07
C HIS A 372 -14.91 4.01 -16.53
N TRP A 373 -15.90 4.55 -17.24
CA TRP A 373 -16.20 4.17 -18.62
C TRP A 373 -15.21 4.77 -19.61
N LEU A 374 -14.57 3.93 -20.43
CA LEU A 374 -13.66 4.35 -21.49
C LEU A 374 -14.38 4.53 -22.83
N ARG A 375 -15.43 3.75 -23.06
CA ARG A 375 -16.19 3.67 -24.32
C ARG A 375 -17.69 3.59 -24.05
N GLY A 376 -18.48 3.76 -25.11
CA GLY A 376 -19.93 3.68 -25.04
C GLY A 376 -20.60 4.99 -24.60
N PRO A 377 -21.92 4.99 -24.38
CA PRO A 377 -22.69 6.21 -24.11
C PRO A 377 -22.31 6.92 -22.81
N ASN A 378 -21.70 6.19 -21.87
CA ASN A 378 -21.27 6.71 -20.57
C ASN A 378 -19.78 7.09 -20.53
N ALA A 379 -19.07 7.09 -21.67
CA ALA A 379 -17.62 7.33 -21.70
C ALA A 379 -17.23 8.62 -20.94
N GLY A 380 -16.23 8.51 -20.08
CA GLY A 380 -15.76 9.57 -19.17
C GLY A 380 -16.47 9.59 -17.81
N ALA A 381 -17.61 8.94 -17.63
CA ALA A 381 -18.30 8.87 -16.34
C ALA A 381 -17.65 7.86 -15.39
N THR A 382 -17.70 8.17 -14.09
CA THR A 382 -17.26 7.29 -13.01
C THR A 382 -18.40 7.04 -12.03
N GLU A 383 -18.65 5.79 -11.67
CA GLU A 383 -19.76 5.40 -10.80
C GLU A 383 -19.36 4.25 -9.84
N PRO A 384 -20.09 4.05 -8.72
CA PRO A 384 -19.88 2.87 -7.87
C PRO A 384 -20.11 1.57 -8.62
N PHE A 385 -19.31 0.55 -8.31
CA PHE A 385 -19.39 -0.77 -8.94
C PHE A 385 -19.62 -1.90 -7.93
N ALA A 386 -18.92 -1.90 -6.80
CA ALA A 386 -19.07 -2.95 -5.78
C ALA A 386 -18.74 -2.43 -4.38
N ASP A 387 -19.56 -2.73 -3.38
CA ASP A 387 -19.22 -2.51 -1.99
C ASP A 387 -18.40 -3.68 -1.44
N LEU A 388 -17.32 -3.37 -0.72
CA LEU A 388 -16.36 -4.38 -0.26
C LEU A 388 -16.38 -4.52 1.27
N PRO A 389 -16.00 -5.70 1.81
CA PRO A 389 -15.95 -5.93 3.25
C PRO A 389 -14.71 -5.33 3.93
N GLY A 390 -13.88 -4.57 3.20
CA GLY A 390 -12.62 -4.01 3.69
C GLY A 390 -12.07 -2.92 2.79
N TYR A 391 -10.84 -2.49 3.09
CA TYR A 391 -10.12 -1.42 2.43
C TYR A 391 -9.33 -1.99 1.24
N PRO A 392 -9.85 -1.85 0.00
CA PRO A 392 -9.23 -2.46 -1.17
C PRO A 392 -7.86 -1.86 -1.49
N ASP A 393 -7.00 -2.67 -2.09
CA ASP A 393 -5.67 -2.28 -2.57
C ASP A 393 -5.60 -2.56 -4.08
N ASN A 394 -4.70 -3.43 -4.56
CA ASN A 394 -4.67 -3.79 -5.99
C ASN A 394 -5.89 -4.62 -6.43
N VAL A 395 -6.26 -4.42 -7.70
CA VAL A 395 -7.33 -5.13 -8.41
C VAL A 395 -6.72 -5.82 -9.62
N ARG A 396 -7.02 -7.09 -9.83
CA ARG A 396 -6.54 -7.87 -10.98
C ARG A 396 -7.67 -8.69 -11.58
N ARG A 397 -7.69 -8.80 -12.91
CA ARG A 397 -8.53 -9.81 -13.58
C ARG A 397 -8.15 -11.20 -13.06
N ALA A 398 -9.16 -11.97 -12.68
CA ALA A 398 -9.01 -13.38 -12.38
C ALA A 398 -8.75 -14.18 -13.66
N GLY A 399 -8.30 -15.42 -13.51
CA GLY A 399 -7.89 -16.25 -14.64
C GLY A 399 -9.04 -16.69 -15.56
N ASP A 400 -10.28 -16.61 -15.09
CA ASP A 400 -11.49 -17.02 -15.82
C ASP A 400 -12.08 -15.93 -16.71
N GLY A 401 -11.64 -14.68 -16.57
CA GLY A 401 -12.17 -13.55 -17.35
C GLY A 401 -13.49 -12.98 -16.81
N ASP A 402 -14.18 -13.68 -15.92
CA ASP A 402 -15.50 -13.26 -15.39
C ASP A 402 -15.42 -12.60 -14.00
N HIS A 403 -14.22 -12.57 -13.40
CA HIS A 403 -14.02 -12.04 -12.06
C HIS A 403 -12.78 -11.15 -11.95
N TYR A 404 -12.73 -10.39 -10.87
CA TYR A 404 -11.55 -9.71 -10.37
C TYR A 404 -11.17 -10.25 -9.01
N TRP A 405 -9.87 -10.41 -8.77
CA TRP A 405 -9.33 -10.47 -7.43
C TRP A 405 -9.06 -9.06 -6.93
N VAL A 406 -9.53 -8.77 -5.71
CA VAL A 406 -9.31 -7.50 -5.02
C VAL A 406 -8.64 -7.82 -3.69
N ALA A 407 -7.41 -7.37 -3.54
CA ALA A 407 -6.70 -7.46 -2.27
C ALA A 407 -7.31 -6.47 -1.26
N LEU A 408 -7.39 -6.85 0.01
CA LEU A 408 -7.84 -5.98 1.09
C LEU A 408 -6.71 -5.83 2.10
N SER A 409 -6.28 -4.58 2.32
CA SER A 409 -5.26 -4.28 3.34
C SER A 409 -5.74 -4.70 4.73
N ARG A 410 -7.01 -4.40 5.03
CA ARG A 410 -7.75 -4.77 6.25
C ARG A 410 -9.23 -4.92 5.92
N ASP A 411 -9.93 -5.72 6.72
CA ASP A 411 -11.40 -5.75 6.76
C ASP A 411 -11.96 -4.59 7.60
N LYS A 412 -13.26 -4.31 7.44
CA LYS A 412 -13.94 -3.19 8.12
C LYS A 412 -13.91 -3.31 9.65
N SER A 413 -13.92 -4.53 10.19
CA SER A 413 -13.88 -4.79 11.64
C SER A 413 -12.48 -4.66 12.24
N TYR A 414 -11.43 -4.43 11.45
CA TYR A 414 -10.06 -4.38 11.96
C TYR A 414 -9.86 -3.37 13.11
N LEU A 415 -10.49 -2.20 13.02
CA LEU A 415 -10.32 -1.15 14.04
C LEU A 415 -10.91 -1.54 15.40
N THR A 416 -11.90 -2.44 15.42
CA THR A 416 -12.59 -2.88 16.64
C THR A 416 -12.08 -4.24 17.13
N GLU A 417 -11.78 -5.16 16.23
CA GLU A 417 -11.47 -6.56 16.55
C GLU A 417 -10.00 -6.93 16.31
N GLY A 418 -9.23 -6.05 15.68
CA GLY A 418 -7.91 -6.42 15.16
C GLY A 418 -8.03 -7.46 14.03
N THR A 419 -6.93 -8.16 13.76
CA THR A 419 -6.93 -9.24 12.76
C THR A 419 -7.31 -10.57 13.41
N THR A 420 -8.32 -11.24 12.89
CA THR A 420 -8.76 -12.57 13.34
C THR A 420 -8.58 -13.59 12.22
N PRO A 421 -8.65 -14.91 12.49
CA PRO A 421 -8.68 -15.92 11.43
C PRO A 421 -9.86 -15.74 10.45
N ARG A 422 -10.93 -15.09 10.89
CA ARG A 422 -12.09 -14.75 10.06
C ARG A 422 -11.88 -13.49 9.25
N SER A 423 -10.82 -12.71 9.44
CA SER A 423 -10.64 -11.47 8.68
C SER A 423 -10.52 -11.72 7.18
N VAL A 424 -11.17 -10.88 6.37
CA VAL A 424 -11.11 -10.94 4.91
C VAL A 424 -9.81 -10.29 4.44
N ALA A 425 -9.01 -11.04 3.69
CA ALA A 425 -7.73 -10.57 3.15
C ALA A 425 -7.80 -10.27 1.65
N ALA A 426 -8.69 -10.93 0.92
CA ALA A 426 -8.99 -10.60 -0.46
C ALA A 426 -10.39 -11.08 -0.80
N VAL A 427 -10.97 -10.54 -1.87
CA VAL A 427 -12.26 -10.98 -2.39
C VAL A 427 -12.20 -11.20 -3.89
N ARG A 428 -13.04 -12.10 -4.37
CA ARG A 428 -13.27 -12.33 -5.79
C ARG A 428 -14.61 -11.71 -6.16
N VAL A 429 -14.57 -10.69 -7.02
CA VAL A 429 -15.72 -9.87 -7.41
C VAL A 429 -16.10 -10.21 -8.85
N ARG A 430 -17.38 -10.48 -9.10
CA ARG A 430 -17.89 -10.79 -10.44
C ARG A 430 -17.90 -9.55 -11.32
N ALA A 431 -17.39 -9.67 -12.53
CA ALA A 431 -17.25 -8.56 -13.47
C ALA A 431 -18.58 -8.07 -14.04
N ALA A 432 -19.59 -8.94 -14.11
CA ALA A 432 -20.90 -8.61 -14.67
C ALA A 432 -21.71 -7.63 -13.81
N ASP A 433 -21.68 -7.80 -12.49
CA ASP A 433 -22.61 -7.14 -11.56
C ASP A 433 -21.93 -6.56 -10.30
N GLY A 434 -20.62 -6.78 -10.10
CA GLY A 434 -19.90 -6.32 -8.92
C GLY A 434 -20.17 -7.15 -7.66
N ALA A 435 -20.86 -8.29 -7.76
CA ALA A 435 -21.14 -9.11 -6.59
C ALA A 435 -19.88 -9.80 -6.05
N VAL A 436 -19.74 -9.84 -4.73
CA VAL A 436 -18.63 -10.55 -4.07
C VAL A 436 -18.95 -12.04 -4.00
N ALA A 437 -18.25 -12.84 -4.81
CA ALA A 437 -18.49 -14.28 -4.94
C ALA A 437 -17.68 -15.12 -3.94
N GLU A 438 -16.44 -14.72 -3.65
CA GLU A 438 -15.53 -15.47 -2.77
C GLU A 438 -14.71 -14.54 -1.88
N ALA A 439 -14.39 -14.99 -0.67
CA ALA A 439 -13.49 -14.31 0.26
C ALA A 439 -12.30 -15.21 0.61
N LEU A 440 -11.09 -14.69 0.44
CA LEU A 440 -9.86 -15.29 0.94
C LEU A 440 -9.59 -14.82 2.37
N ARG A 441 -9.32 -15.76 3.29
CA ARG A 441 -9.17 -15.51 4.72
C ARG A 441 -7.96 -16.25 5.30
N GLY A 442 -7.62 -15.95 6.55
CA GLY A 442 -6.65 -16.72 7.33
C GLY A 442 -5.20 -16.59 6.86
N VAL A 443 -4.81 -15.40 6.41
CA VAL A 443 -3.42 -15.06 6.01
C VAL A 443 -2.54 -14.61 7.20
N GLY A 444 -3.05 -14.74 8.42
CA GLY A 444 -2.41 -14.23 9.64
C GLY A 444 -2.52 -12.71 9.76
N ASN A 445 -1.58 -12.07 10.46
CA ASN A 445 -1.59 -10.62 10.72
C ASN A 445 -1.02 -9.76 9.57
N ALA A 446 -0.65 -10.37 8.45
CA ALA A 446 -0.15 -9.63 7.29
C ALA A 446 -1.28 -8.91 6.55
N THR A 447 -1.03 -7.69 6.06
CA THR A 447 -1.84 -7.09 4.98
C THR A 447 -1.72 -7.94 3.72
N VAL A 448 -2.74 -7.91 2.86
CA VAL A 448 -2.61 -8.37 1.48
C VAL A 448 -2.85 -7.17 0.59
N SER A 449 -1.90 -6.90 -0.30
CA SER A 449 -1.93 -5.77 -1.22
C SER A 449 -2.13 -6.18 -2.68
N GLU A 450 -1.94 -7.46 -2.99
CA GLU A 450 -2.08 -7.99 -4.35
C GLU A 450 -2.46 -9.46 -4.28
N VAL A 451 -3.35 -9.89 -5.18
CA VAL A 451 -3.63 -11.30 -5.45
C VAL A 451 -3.62 -11.53 -6.94
N VAL A 452 -2.63 -12.28 -7.43
CA VAL A 452 -2.54 -12.69 -8.82
C VAL A 452 -2.82 -14.17 -8.95
N GLU A 453 -3.85 -14.50 -9.71
CA GLU A 453 -4.17 -15.87 -10.07
C GLU A 453 -3.34 -16.34 -11.28
N ARG A 454 -2.85 -17.57 -11.19
CA ARG A 454 -2.11 -18.28 -12.24
C ARG A 454 -2.75 -19.64 -12.51
N PRO A 455 -2.51 -20.24 -13.70
CA PRO A 455 -3.07 -21.54 -14.05
C PRO A 455 -2.88 -22.60 -12.97
N GLY A 456 -3.85 -23.50 -12.83
CA GLY A 456 -3.86 -24.53 -11.80
C GLY A 456 -4.26 -24.02 -10.40
N GLY A 457 -4.97 -22.90 -10.31
CA GLY A 457 -5.49 -22.37 -9.04
C GLY A 457 -4.41 -21.83 -8.11
N ALA A 458 -3.28 -21.38 -8.66
CA ALA A 458 -2.20 -20.80 -7.88
C ALA A 458 -2.45 -19.31 -7.65
N LEU A 459 -2.64 -18.92 -6.40
CA LEU A 459 -2.75 -17.53 -5.96
C LEU A 459 -1.40 -17.04 -5.43
N TRP A 460 -0.92 -15.93 -5.99
CA TRP A 460 0.29 -15.24 -5.57
C TRP A 460 -0.09 -13.99 -4.81
N LEU A 461 0.40 -13.87 -3.58
CA LEU A 461 0.02 -12.83 -2.64
C LEU A 461 1.19 -11.87 -2.42
N GLY A 462 0.93 -10.59 -2.71
CA GLY A 462 1.80 -9.49 -2.35
C GLY A 462 1.34 -8.80 -1.06
N SER A 463 2.28 -8.19 -0.34
CA SER A 463 2.04 -7.45 0.89
C SER A 463 3.15 -6.43 1.14
N VAL A 464 2.78 -5.23 1.57
CA VAL A 464 3.72 -4.18 1.99
C VAL A 464 4.47 -4.52 3.29
N ASP A 465 3.93 -5.42 4.10
CA ASP A 465 4.42 -5.70 5.46
C ASP A 465 5.26 -6.99 5.57
N THR A 466 5.20 -7.88 4.58
CA THR A 466 5.87 -9.19 4.66
C THR A 466 7.30 -9.16 4.11
N PRO A 467 8.19 -10.06 4.57
CA PRO A 467 9.50 -10.26 3.96
C PRO A 467 9.49 -11.35 2.87
N TYR A 468 8.34 -11.62 2.23
CA TYR A 468 8.18 -12.70 1.25
C TYR A 468 6.99 -12.46 0.32
N VAL A 469 7.05 -13.01 -0.90
CA VAL A 469 5.86 -13.22 -1.73
C VAL A 469 5.20 -14.52 -1.29
N GLY A 470 3.89 -14.52 -1.08
CA GLY A 470 3.13 -15.70 -0.70
C GLY A 470 2.66 -16.49 -1.92
N LEU A 471 2.75 -17.81 -1.87
CA LEU A 471 2.12 -18.70 -2.86
C LEU A 471 1.12 -19.61 -2.14
N PHE A 472 -0.12 -19.60 -2.59
CA PHE A 472 -1.17 -20.49 -2.13
C PHE A 472 -1.75 -21.26 -3.33
N LYS A 473 -1.97 -22.56 -3.19
CA LYS A 473 -2.61 -23.38 -4.22
C LYS A 473 -3.97 -23.84 -3.71
N THR A 474 -5.03 -23.54 -4.45
CA THR A 474 -6.41 -23.81 -4.05
C THR A 474 -6.74 -25.31 -4.04
N GLY A 475 -6.00 -26.16 -4.78
CA GLY A 475 -6.13 -27.62 -4.76
C GLY A 475 -4.80 -28.36 -4.50
N ILE A 476 -4.63 -28.85 -3.27
CA ILE A 476 -3.82 -30.03 -2.92
C ILE A 476 -4.68 -30.86 -1.98
#